data_AF-A0A015LM98-F1
#
_entry.id   AF-A0A015LM98-F1
#
_cell.length_a   1.000
_cell.length_b   1.000
_cell.length_c   1.000
_cell.angle_alpha   90.00
_cell.angle_beta   90.00
_cell.angle_gamma   90.00
#
_symmetry.space_group_name_H-M   'P 1'
#
loop_
_entity.id
_entity.type
_entity.pdbx_description
1 polymer ?
#
loop_
_entity_poly.entity_id
_entity_poly.type
_entity_poly.pdbx_seq_one_letter_code
_entity_poly.pdbx_strand_id
1 'polypeptide(L)'
;MPPTRLQKTKRERTAINVDIKKEICKYMLANTDIKYADVTLFFNTKYKLDIDRSTITKIWQNREKWLTALSNSNIFCCHSVQFPELDKALQIWTSQAVAAGLPLTNTILQQKELELAQMLNISED
;
A
#
# COMPACT_ATOMS: atom_id res chain seq x y z
N MET A 1 -33.16 -24.84 -20.18
CA MET A 1 -33.18 -23.54 -19.47
C MET A 1 -31.76 -23.20 -19.06
N PRO A 2 -31.21 -22.01 -19.35
CA PRO A 2 -29.91 -21.62 -18.82
C PRO A 2 -30.07 -21.14 -17.36
N PRO A 3 -29.07 -21.37 -16.49
CA PRO A 3 -29.13 -20.90 -15.11
C PRO A 3 -28.95 -19.37 -15.08
N THR A 4 -29.87 -18.69 -14.39
CA THR A 4 -29.84 -17.26 -14.14
C THR A 4 -28.54 -16.89 -13.43
N ARG A 5 -27.62 -16.24 -14.15
CA ARG A 5 -26.39 -15.68 -13.58
C ARG A 5 -26.79 -14.57 -12.60
N LEU A 6 -26.82 -14.88 -11.31
CA LEU A 6 -26.98 -13.91 -10.23
C LEU A 6 -25.94 -12.79 -10.41
N GLN A 7 -26.41 -11.62 -10.80
CA GLN A 7 -25.58 -10.43 -10.94
C GLN A 7 -25.12 -10.03 -9.54
N LYS A 8 -23.86 -10.32 -9.21
CA LYS A 8 -23.25 -9.81 -7.98
C LYS A 8 -23.26 -8.29 -8.07
N THR A 9 -24.00 -7.65 -7.16
CA THR A 9 -23.95 -6.19 -6.99
C THR A 9 -22.49 -5.77 -6.84
N LYS A 10 -22.07 -4.78 -7.61
CA LYS A 10 -20.69 -4.30 -7.63
C LYS A 10 -20.40 -3.66 -6.26
N ARG A 11 -19.73 -4.41 -5.38
CA ARG A 11 -19.30 -3.88 -4.07
C ARG A 11 -18.34 -2.71 -4.30
N GLU A 12 -18.54 -1.66 -3.53
CA GLU A 12 -17.62 -0.53 -3.51
C GLU A 12 -16.29 -0.94 -2.89
N ARG A 13 -15.20 -0.31 -3.33
CA ARG A 13 -13.86 -0.64 -2.83
C ARG A 13 -13.69 -0.05 -1.43
N THR A 14 -13.60 -0.92 -0.43
CA THR A 14 -13.25 -0.51 0.93
C THR A 14 -11.76 -0.15 1.00
N ALA A 15 -11.44 1.07 1.45
CA ALA A 15 -10.06 1.48 1.72
C ALA A 15 -9.56 0.77 2.98
N ILE A 16 -8.50 -0.03 2.86
CA ILE A 16 -7.89 -0.75 3.98
C ILE A 16 -6.49 -0.19 4.21
N ASN A 17 -6.27 0.34 5.42
CA ASN A 17 -4.99 0.87 5.86
C ASN A 17 -3.90 -0.23 5.94
N VAL A 18 -2.64 0.14 5.75
CA VAL A 18 -1.48 -0.77 5.88
C VAL A 18 -1.41 -1.39 7.29
N ASP A 19 -1.79 -0.66 8.34
CA ASP A 19 -1.75 -1.18 9.70
C ASP A 19 -2.74 -2.34 9.91
N ILE A 20 -3.94 -2.25 9.33
CA ILE A 20 -4.94 -3.33 9.37
C ILE A 20 -4.40 -4.55 8.59
N LYS A 21 -3.79 -4.33 7.43
CA LYS A 21 -3.17 -5.41 6.63
C LYS A 21 -2.06 -6.12 7.40
N LYS A 22 -1.23 -5.36 8.12
CA LYS A 22 -0.18 -5.91 8.99
C LYS A 22 -0.74 -6.73 10.14
N GLU A 23 -1.78 -6.23 10.80
CA GLU A 23 -2.41 -6.95 11.90
C GLU A 23 -3.00 -8.28 11.42
N ILE A 24 -3.64 -8.29 10.24
CA ILE A 24 -4.09 -9.54 9.59
C ILE A 24 -2.91 -10.49 9.39
N CYS A 25 -1.80 -10.01 8.81
CA CYS A 25 -0.61 -10.84 8.62
C CYS A 25 -0.03 -11.38 9.94
N LYS A 26 0.05 -10.57 11.00
CA LYS A 26 0.51 -11.00 12.33
C LYS A 26 -0.43 -12.04 12.96
N TYR A 27 -1.73 -11.82 12.84
CA TYR A 27 -2.76 -12.73 13.36
C TYR A 27 -2.69 -14.10 12.67
N MET A 28 -2.49 -14.12 11.35
CA MET A 28 -2.35 -15.37 10.59
C MET A 28 -1.01 -16.06 10.80
N LEU A 29 0.07 -15.32 11.08
CA LEU A 29 1.36 -15.92 11.47
C LEU A 29 1.29 -16.57 12.86
N ALA A 30 0.57 -15.96 13.79
CA ALA A 30 0.38 -16.50 15.14
C ALA A 30 -0.54 -17.73 15.16
N ASN A 31 -1.34 -17.94 14.11
CA ASN A 31 -2.33 -19.00 14.05
C ASN A 31 -2.40 -19.64 12.65
N THR A 32 -1.57 -20.66 12.44
CA THR A 32 -1.36 -21.28 11.12
C THR A 32 -2.57 -22.04 10.58
N ASP A 33 -3.49 -22.48 11.44
CA ASP A 33 -4.63 -23.34 11.08
C ASP A 33 -5.99 -22.61 10.95
N ILE A 34 -6.00 -21.27 10.96
CA ILE A 34 -7.25 -20.50 10.89
C ILE A 34 -7.78 -20.43 9.45
N LYS A 35 -9.09 -20.63 9.30
CA LYS A 35 -9.77 -20.43 8.02
C LYS A 35 -9.87 -18.93 7.69
N TYR A 36 -9.56 -18.57 6.44
CA TYR A 36 -9.68 -17.19 5.95
C TYR A 36 -11.07 -16.56 6.18
N ALA A 37 -12.14 -17.36 6.18
CA ALA A 37 -13.50 -16.88 6.44
C ALA A 37 -13.66 -16.36 7.88
N ASP A 38 -13.07 -17.05 8.85
CA ASP A 38 -13.15 -16.69 10.27
C ASP A 38 -12.33 -15.42 10.54
N VAL A 39 -11.16 -15.30 9.91
CA VAL A 39 -10.35 -14.05 9.93
C VAL A 39 -11.16 -12.90 9.34
N THR A 40 -11.83 -13.12 8.21
CA THR A 40 -12.66 -12.09 7.57
C THR A 40 -13.77 -11.61 8.50
N LEU A 41 -14.49 -12.53 9.15
CA LEU A 41 -15.55 -12.20 10.10
C LEU A 41 -15.02 -11.41 11.30
N PHE A 42 -13.90 -11.84 11.86
CA PHE A 42 -13.27 -11.19 13.02
C PHE A 42 -12.88 -9.73 12.70
N PHE A 43 -12.19 -9.50 11.59
CA PHE A 43 -11.74 -8.16 11.20
C PHE A 43 -12.89 -7.27 10.71
N ASN A 44 -13.88 -7.82 10.01
CA ASN A 44 -15.09 -7.07 9.62
C ASN A 44 -15.88 -6.60 10.84
N THR A 45 -16.01 -7.46 11.86
CA THR A 45 -16.68 -7.11 13.12
C THR A 45 -15.90 -6.05 13.89
N LYS A 46 -14.57 -6.19 14.00
CA LYS A 46 -13.71 -5.28 14.75
C LYS A 46 -13.64 -3.89 14.15
N TYR A 47 -13.48 -3.78 12.83
CA TYR A 47 -13.27 -2.51 12.14
C TYR A 47 -14.53 -1.96 11.44
N LYS A 48 -15.66 -2.66 11.54
CA LYS A 48 -16.91 -2.34 10.82
C LYS A 48 -16.67 -2.16 9.31
N LEU A 49 -15.85 -3.04 8.73
CA LEU A 49 -15.50 -3.05 7.32
C LEU A 49 -16.20 -4.20 6.61
N ASP A 50 -16.47 -4.04 5.31
CA ASP A 50 -16.88 -5.14 4.43
C ASP A 50 -15.67 -5.60 3.61
N ILE A 51 -14.84 -6.44 4.23
CA ILE A 51 -13.71 -7.10 3.57
C ILE A 51 -14.19 -8.47 3.07
N ASP A 52 -13.89 -8.78 1.81
CA ASP A 52 -14.15 -10.09 1.25
C ASP A 52 -13.02 -11.07 1.57
N ARG A 53 -13.34 -12.37 1.65
CA ARG A 53 -12.35 -13.44 1.85
C ARG A 53 -11.20 -13.34 0.83
N SER A 54 -11.51 -13.00 -0.42
CA SER A 54 -10.49 -12.86 -1.47
C SER A 54 -9.47 -11.75 -1.17
N THR A 55 -9.89 -10.70 -0.47
CA THR A 55 -9.01 -9.61 -0.02
C THR A 55 -8.05 -10.08 1.06
N ILE A 56 -8.51 -10.85 2.05
CA ILE A 56 -7.63 -11.45 3.07
C ILE A 56 -6.60 -12.36 2.41
N THR A 57 -7.00 -13.20 1.45
CA THR A 57 -6.06 -14.06 0.72
C THR A 57 -5.01 -13.23 -0.04
N LYS A 58 -5.40 -12.14 -0.70
CA LYS A 58 -4.45 -11.24 -1.40
C LYS A 58 -3.50 -10.52 -0.43
N ILE A 59 -3.99 -10.13 0.75
CA ILE A 59 -3.17 -9.55 1.80
C ILE A 59 -2.12 -10.58 2.26
N TRP A 60 -2.55 -11.82 2.52
CA TRP A 60 -1.67 -12.90 2.95
C TRP A 60 -0.61 -13.30 1.91
N GLN A 61 -0.98 -13.34 0.63
CA GLN A 61 -0.02 -13.60 -0.46
C GLN A 61 1.09 -12.56 -0.49
N ASN A 62 0.75 -11.29 -0.23
CA ASN A 62 1.70 -10.18 -0.18
C ASN A 62 2.20 -9.89 1.24
N ARG A 63 2.21 -10.89 2.15
CA ARG A 63 2.54 -10.69 3.57
C ARG A 63 3.90 -10.03 3.80
N GLU A 64 4.92 -10.39 3.03
CA GLU A 64 6.27 -9.82 3.16
C GLU A 64 6.26 -8.31 2.93
N LYS A 65 5.54 -7.85 1.90
CA LYS A 65 5.33 -6.43 1.62
C LYS A 65 4.66 -5.71 2.79
N TRP A 66 3.65 -6.31 3.41
CA TRP A 66 2.95 -5.67 4.54
C TRP A 66 3.75 -5.70 5.82
N LEU A 67 4.47 -6.80 6.11
CA LEU A 67 5.30 -6.93 7.31
C LEU A 67 6.49 -5.96 7.29
N THR A 68 7.09 -5.72 6.11
CA THR A 68 8.23 -4.81 5.93
C THR A 68 7.83 -3.35 5.79
N ALA A 69 6.58 -3.03 5.43
CA ALA A 69 6.12 -1.65 5.35
C ALA A 69 6.32 -0.92 6.69
N LEU A 70 6.68 0.36 6.68
CA LEU A 70 6.73 1.16 7.91
C LEU A 70 5.31 1.46 8.40
N SER A 71 5.04 1.35 9.71
CA SER A 71 3.70 1.61 10.26
C SER A 71 3.50 3.10 10.41
N ASN A 72 2.85 3.72 9.42
CA ASN A 72 2.36 5.09 9.53
C ASN A 72 0.85 5.04 9.29
N SER A 73 0.10 5.59 10.24
CA SER A 73 -1.37 5.50 10.32
C SER A 73 -2.11 6.06 9.10
N ASN A 74 -1.45 6.79 8.21
CA ASN A 74 -2.04 7.41 7.02
C ASN A 74 -1.63 6.74 5.69
N ILE A 75 -0.85 5.66 5.71
CA ILE A 75 -0.39 5.01 4.47
C ILE A 75 -1.41 3.94 4.04
N PHE A 76 -2.15 4.23 2.98
CA PHE A 76 -3.11 3.28 2.40
C PHE A 76 -2.49 2.38 1.31
N CYS A 77 -1.43 2.86 0.65
CA CYS A 77 -0.74 2.18 -0.44
C CYS A 77 0.78 2.28 -0.29
N CYS A 78 1.47 1.13 -0.38
CA CYS A 78 2.91 1.08 -0.58
C CYS A 78 3.15 0.77 -2.07
N HIS A 79 3.59 1.76 -2.84
CA HIS A 79 4.00 1.55 -4.23
C HIS A 79 5.45 1.05 -4.25
N SER A 80 5.72 0.06 -5.10
CA SER A 80 7.10 -0.25 -5.47
C SER A 80 7.58 0.88 -6.37
N VAL A 81 8.63 1.58 -5.94
CA VAL A 81 9.25 2.65 -6.72
C VAL A 81 10.06 2.00 -7.85
N GLN A 82 9.84 2.44 -9.10
CA GLN A 82 10.60 1.92 -10.26
C GLN A 82 12.08 2.27 -10.18
N PHE A 83 12.41 3.43 -9.60
CA PHE A 83 13.76 3.93 -9.40
C PHE A 83 14.03 4.19 -7.91
N PRO A 84 14.38 3.16 -7.11
CA PRO A 84 14.60 3.30 -5.67
C PRO A 84 15.72 4.30 -5.32
N GLU A 85 16.71 4.44 -6.20
CA GLU A 85 17.83 5.36 -6.01
C GLU A 85 17.40 6.82 -6.18
N LEU A 86 16.59 7.11 -7.21
CA LEU A 86 16.00 8.42 -7.46
C LEU A 86 15.10 8.84 -6.29
N ASP A 87 14.22 7.94 -5.83
CA ASP A 87 13.30 8.21 -4.72
C ASP A 87 14.04 8.51 -3.41
N LYS A 88 15.11 7.78 -3.10
CA LYS A 88 15.98 8.10 -1.96
C LYS A 88 16.62 9.48 -2.09
N ALA A 89 17.17 9.81 -3.25
CA ALA A 89 17.79 11.11 -3.48
C ALA A 89 16.77 12.25 -3.35
N LEU A 90 15.57 12.06 -3.91
CA LEU A 90 14.48 13.02 -3.82
C LEU A 90 13.98 13.16 -2.38
N GLN A 91 13.90 12.07 -1.61
CA GLN A 91 13.53 12.09 -0.20
C GLN A 91 14.54 12.86 0.66
N ILE A 92 15.84 12.65 0.42
CA ILE A 92 16.92 13.39 1.10
C ILE A 92 16.80 14.88 0.78
N TRP A 93 16.67 15.23 -0.50
CA TRP A 93 16.53 16.61 -0.94
C TRP A 93 15.28 17.28 -0.34
N THR A 94 14.14 16.58 -0.36
CA THR A 94 12.88 17.09 0.19
C THR A 94 13.01 17.36 1.69
N SER A 95 13.69 16.47 2.42
CA SER A 95 13.95 16.66 3.87
C SER A 95 14.80 17.91 4.13
N GLN A 96 15.79 18.18 3.28
CA GLN A 96 16.60 19.40 3.35
C GLN A 96 15.80 20.66 2.99
N ALA A 97 14.96 20.58 1.94
CA ALA A 97 14.13 21.69 1.50
C ALA A 97 13.09 22.09 2.57
N VAL A 98 12.48 21.11 3.24
CA VAL A 98 11.57 21.35 4.38
C VAL A 98 12.33 22.00 5.53
N ALA A 99 13.52 21.52 5.88
CA ALA A 99 14.35 22.11 6.94
C ALA A 99 14.76 23.55 6.62
N ALA A 100 14.95 23.88 5.34
CA ALA A 100 15.24 25.22 4.85
C ALA A 100 13.99 26.12 4.72
N GLY A 101 12.78 25.60 4.99
CA GLY A 101 11.53 26.35 4.85
C GLY A 101 11.15 26.66 3.40
N LEU A 102 11.66 25.90 2.42
CA LEU A 102 11.34 26.12 1.02
C LEU A 102 9.93 25.62 0.69
N PRO A 103 9.13 26.39 -0.08
CA PRO A 103 7.82 25.93 -0.52
C PRO A 103 7.95 24.80 -1.54
N LEU A 104 7.49 23.61 -1.19
CA LEU A 104 7.47 22.45 -2.07
C LEU A 104 6.25 22.51 -2.99
N THR A 105 6.43 23.13 -4.16
CA THR A 105 5.42 23.13 -5.23
C THR A 105 5.69 21.96 -6.19
N ASN A 106 4.65 21.42 -6.81
CA ASN A 106 4.75 20.30 -7.74
C ASN A 106 5.76 20.55 -8.88
N THR A 107 5.86 21.80 -9.35
CA THR A 107 6.84 22.21 -10.38
C THR A 107 8.29 22.10 -9.92
N ILE A 108 8.57 22.48 -8.67
CA ILE A 108 9.92 22.40 -8.09
C ILE A 108 10.32 20.94 -7.89
N LEU A 109 9.37 20.10 -7.45
CA LEU A 109 9.59 18.67 -7.31
C LEU A 109 9.93 18.01 -8.65
N GLN A 110 9.15 18.30 -9.70
CA GLN A 110 9.40 17.77 -11.05
C GLN A 110 10.76 18.22 -11.61
N GLN A 111 11.10 19.49 -11.44
CA GLN A 111 12.40 20.01 -11.88
C GLN A 111 13.55 19.28 -11.19
N LYS A 112 13.43 19.05 -9.87
CA LYS A 112 14.45 18.35 -9.09
C LYS A 112 14.53 16.87 -9.39
N GLU A 113 13.39 16.23 -9.63
CA GLU A 113 13.33 14.84 -10.06
C GLU A 113 14.07 14.65 -11.39
N LEU A 114 13.88 15.55 -12.35
CA LEU A 114 14.57 15.51 -13.64
C LEU A 114 16.09 15.71 -13.51
N GLU A 115 16.52 16.67 -12.67
CA GLU A 115 17.94 16.87 -12.37
C GLU A 115 18.58 15.62 -11.73
N LEU A 116 17.89 14.99 -10.77
CA LEU A 116 18.38 13.77 -10.12
C LEU A 116 18.39 12.57 -11.10
N ALA A 117 17.42 12.47 -12.00
CA ALA A 117 17.36 11.42 -13.00
C ALA A 117 18.54 11.52 -13.99
N GLN A 118 18.85 12.74 -14.44
CA GLN A 118 20.03 13.03 -15.27
C GLN A 118 21.33 12.66 -14.54
N MET A 119 21.45 13.03 -13.26
CA MET A 119 22.64 12.69 -12.45
C MET A 119 22.83 11.19 -12.27
N LEU A 120 21.75 10.43 -12.17
CA LEU A 120 21.78 8.97 -12.03
C LEU A 120 21.92 8.23 -13.37
N ASN A 121 22.03 8.97 -14.49
CA ASN A 121 22.06 8.42 -15.84
C ASN A 121 20.88 7.47 -16.14
N ILE A 122 19.74 7.71 -15.50
CA ILE A 122 18.46 7.06 -15.81
C ILE A 122 17.90 7.83 -17.01
N SER A 123 18.56 7.72 -18.15
CA SER A 123 17.99 8.17 -19.42
C SER A 123 17.07 7.06 -19.92
N GLU A 124 15.85 7.44 -20.29
CA GLU A 124 14.94 6.63 -21.11
C GLU A 124 15.68 6.22 -22.39
N ASP A 125 16.01 4.93 -22.52
CA ASP A 125 16.10 4.26 -23.83
C ASP A 125 14.73 3.66 -24.17
#